data_AF-A0A380EJ29-F1
#
_entry.id   AF-A0A380EJ29-F1
#
_cell.length_a   1.000
_cell.length_b   1.000
_cell.length_c   1.000
_cell.angle_alpha   90.00
_cell.angle_beta   90.00
_cell.angle_gamma   90.00
#
_symmetry.space_group_name_H-M   'P 1'
#
loop_
_entity.id
_entity.type
_entity.pdbx_description
1 polymer ?
#
loop_
_entity_poly.entity_id
_entity_poly.type
_entity_poly.pdbx_seq_one_letter_code
_entity_poly.pdbx_strand_id
1 'polypeptide(L)'
;MSKQKKSEIVNRFRKRFDTKMTELGFTYQNIDLYQQAFSHSSFINDFNMNRLDHNERLEFLGDAVLELTVHDIYLINIPTCQKGIYKNACHYCM
;
A
#
# COMPACT_ATOMS: atom_id res chain seq x y z
N MET A 1 -6.49 28.99 -14.99
CA MET A 1 -5.74 28.08 -15.89
C MET A 1 -5.65 26.62 -15.40
N SER A 2 -6.32 26.19 -14.32
CA SER A 2 -5.92 24.96 -13.60
C SER A 2 -6.83 23.72 -13.72
N LYS A 3 -8.13 23.86 -14.01
CA LYS A 3 -9.06 22.69 -14.02
C LYS A 3 -8.90 21.76 -15.24
N GLN A 4 -8.72 22.30 -16.44
CA GLN A 4 -8.59 21.49 -17.66
C GLN A 4 -7.31 20.65 -17.64
N LYS A 5 -6.17 21.26 -17.30
CA LYS A 5 -4.87 20.58 -17.21
C LYS A 5 -4.88 19.47 -16.14
N LYS A 6 -5.61 19.68 -15.02
CA LYS A 6 -5.85 18.64 -14.01
C LYS A 6 -6.61 17.45 -14.59
N SER A 7 -7.74 17.69 -15.25
CA SER A 7 -8.54 16.60 -15.82
C SER A 7 -7.77 15.78 -16.85
N GLU A 8 -6.89 16.41 -17.63
CA GLU A 8 -6.04 15.70 -18.59
C GLU A 8 -5.02 14.78 -17.93
N ILE A 9 -4.36 15.22 -16.85
CA ILE A 9 -3.40 14.38 -16.11
C ILE A 9 -4.11 13.18 -15.48
N VAL A 10 -5.25 13.42 -14.84
CA VAL A 10 -6.07 12.38 -14.21
C VAL A 10 -6.55 11.36 -15.26
N ASN A 11 -7.09 11.81 -16.39
CA ASN A 11 -7.54 10.92 -17.46
C ASN A 11 -6.38 10.11 -18.06
N ARG A 12 -5.20 10.73 -18.21
CA ARG A 12 -4.00 10.05 -18.68
C ARG A 12 -3.56 8.97 -17.70
N PHE A 13 -3.60 9.25 -16.40
CA PHE A 13 -3.32 8.25 -15.37
C PHE A 13 -4.29 7.07 -15.49
N ARG A 14 -5.60 7.33 -15.52
CA ARG A 14 -6.64 6.27 -15.60
C ARG A 14 -6.39 5.35 -16.78
N LYS A 15 -6.20 5.91 -17.98
CA LYS A 15 -5.93 5.11 -19.18
C LYS A 15 -4.67 4.24 -19.05
N ARG A 16 -3.56 4.79 -18.53
CA ARG A 16 -2.32 4.03 -18.33
C ARG A 16 -2.48 2.95 -17.28
N PHE A 17 -3.22 3.26 -16.21
CA PHE A 17 -3.48 2.33 -15.12
C PHE A 17 -4.35 1.16 -15.59
N ASP A 18 -5.40 1.42 -16.35
CA ASP A 18 -6.27 0.40 -16.95
C ASP A 18 -5.52 -0.56 -17.86
N THR A 19 -4.70 -0.01 -18.76
CA THR A 19 -3.83 -0.82 -19.61
C THR A 19 -2.93 -1.70 -18.76
N LYS A 20 -2.32 -1.14 -17.70
CA LYS A 20 -1.40 -1.90 -16.86
C LYS A 20 -2.08 -2.99 -16.05
N MET A 21 -3.27 -2.73 -15.50
CA MET A 21 -4.05 -3.72 -14.76
C MET A 21 -4.53 -4.85 -15.66
N THR A 22 -4.92 -4.53 -16.90
CA THR A 22 -5.27 -5.52 -17.91
C THR A 22 -4.08 -6.41 -18.29
N GLU A 23 -2.89 -5.83 -18.51
CA GLU A 23 -1.66 -6.58 -18.78
C GLU A 23 -1.30 -7.54 -17.63
N LEU A 24 -1.55 -7.13 -16.39
CA LEU A 24 -1.25 -7.93 -15.20
C LEU A 24 -2.38 -8.90 -14.82
N GLY A 25 -3.53 -8.86 -15.50
CA GLY A 25 -4.69 -9.69 -15.19
C GLY A 25 -5.41 -9.33 -13.88
N PHE A 26 -5.27 -8.09 -13.40
CA PHE A 26 -5.91 -7.61 -12.17
C PHE A 26 -7.17 -6.79 -12.46
N THR A 27 -8.19 -7.00 -11.63
CA THR A 27 -9.38 -6.14 -11.58
C THR A 27 -9.32 -5.26 -10.34
N TYR A 28 -9.82 -4.04 -10.44
CA TYR A 28 -9.90 -3.11 -9.31
C TYR A 28 -11.31 -2.52 -9.19
N GLN A 29 -11.72 -2.16 -7.97
CA GLN A 29 -13.08 -1.67 -7.70
C GLN A 29 -13.19 -0.14 -7.71
N ASN A 30 -12.17 0.56 -7.18
CA ASN A 30 -12.19 2.01 -7.03
C ASN A 30 -10.88 2.63 -7.50
N ILE A 31 -10.88 3.23 -8.68
CA ILE A 31 -9.70 3.88 -9.29
C ILE A 31 -9.19 5.07 -8.46
N ASP A 32 -10.07 5.74 -7.71
CA ASP A 32 -9.70 6.96 -7.00
C ASP A 32 -8.77 6.65 -5.81
N LEU A 33 -8.88 5.46 -5.20
CA LEU A 33 -7.95 4.98 -4.19
C LEU A 33 -6.53 4.80 -4.76
N TYR A 34 -6.42 4.26 -5.97
CA TYR A 34 -5.13 4.12 -6.63
C TYR A 34 -4.60 5.48 -7.07
N GLN A 35 -5.44 6.37 -7.55
CA GLN A 35 -5.03 7.75 -7.83
C GLN A 35 -4.43 8.43 -6.60
N GLN A 36 -5.06 8.27 -5.43
CA GLN A 36 -4.53 8.75 -4.17
C GLN A 36 -3.21 8.05 -3.79
N ALA A 37 -3.14 6.71 -3.89
CA ALA A 37 -1.95 5.94 -3.55
C ALA A 37 -0.72 6.33 -4.40
N PHE A 38 -0.94 6.72 -5.65
CA PHE A 38 0.11 7.19 -6.57
C PHE A 38 0.30 8.72 -6.55
N SER A 39 -0.35 9.44 -5.64
CA SER A 39 -0.22 10.90 -5.50
C SER A 39 0.66 11.28 -4.32
N HIS A 40 1.89 11.67 -4.61
CA HIS A 40 2.82 12.17 -3.59
C HIS A 40 2.47 13.61 -3.15
N SER A 41 2.83 13.98 -1.93
CA SER A 41 2.56 15.29 -1.33
C SER A 41 3.11 16.48 -2.14
N SER A 42 4.25 16.31 -2.81
CA SER A 42 4.81 17.33 -3.72
C SER A 42 3.88 17.64 -4.89
N PHE A 43 3.30 16.60 -5.50
CA PHE A 43 2.34 16.76 -6.59
C PHE A 43 1.05 17.44 -6.10
N ILE A 44 0.54 17.07 -4.93
CA ILE A 44 -0.66 17.69 -4.36
C ILE A 44 -0.44 19.18 -4.07
N ASN A 45 0.72 19.56 -3.53
CA ASN A 45 1.08 20.96 -3.25
C ASN A 45 1.21 21.79 -4.53
N ASP A 46 1.89 21.28 -5.57
CA ASP A 46 2.12 21.99 -6.83
C ASP A 46 0.81 22.30 -7.58
N PHE A 47 -0.20 21.44 -7.42
CA PHE A 47 -1.52 21.60 -8.04
C PHE A 47 -2.57 22.22 -7.11
N ASN A 48 -2.15 22.70 -5.92
CA ASN A 48 -3.00 23.34 -4.92
C ASN A 48 -4.23 22.48 -4.55
N MET A 49 -4.02 21.15 -4.48
CA MET A 49 -5.05 20.17 -4.16
C MET A 49 -5.27 20.05 -2.66
N ASN A 50 -6.31 19.31 -2.25
CA ASN A 50 -6.57 19.13 -0.84
C ASN A 50 -5.44 18.28 -0.24
N ARG A 51 -4.91 18.70 0.92
CA ARG A 51 -3.89 17.95 1.68
C ARG A 51 -4.39 16.61 2.22
N LEU A 52 -5.62 16.20 1.90
CA LEU A 52 -6.13 14.87 2.22
C LEU A 52 -6.02 13.92 1.03
N ASP A 53 -5.61 14.41 -0.15
CA ASP A 53 -5.59 13.67 -1.41
C ASP A 53 -4.22 13.03 -1.71
N HIS A 54 -3.22 13.17 -0.82
CA HIS A 54 -1.92 12.50 -0.97
C HIS A 54 -1.89 11.11 -0.30
N ASN A 55 -0.85 10.34 -0.61
CA ASN A 55 -0.73 8.92 -0.31
C ASN A 55 -0.36 8.56 1.15
N GLU A 56 0.16 9.48 1.97
CA GLU A 56 0.72 9.19 3.31
C GLU A 56 -0.21 8.35 4.21
N ARG A 57 -1.52 8.60 4.18
CA ARG A 57 -2.47 7.82 5.00
C ARG A 57 -2.62 6.39 4.52
N LEU A 58 -2.60 6.18 3.21
CA LEU A 58 -2.67 4.85 2.60
C LEU A 58 -1.35 4.11 2.79
N GLU A 59 -0.22 4.81 2.71
CA GLU A 59 1.11 4.29 3.02
C GLU A 59 1.18 3.81 4.46
N PHE A 60 0.83 4.67 5.43
CA PHE A 60 0.81 4.32 6.85
C PHE A 60 -0.09 3.09 7.14
N LEU A 61 -1.27 3.02 6.53
CA LEU A 61 -2.15 1.87 6.67
C LEU A 61 -1.55 0.61 6.02
N GLY A 62 -0.95 0.76 4.84
CA GLY A 62 -0.31 -0.32 4.10
C GLY A 62 0.83 -0.95 4.90
N ASP A 63 1.67 -0.13 5.53
CA ASP A 63 2.77 -0.59 6.36
C ASP A 63 2.28 -1.44 7.53
N ALA A 64 1.25 -0.98 8.26
CA ALA A 64 0.67 -1.74 9.37
C ALA A 64 0.07 -3.09 8.92
N VAL A 65 -0.60 -3.13 7.76
CA VAL A 65 -1.16 -4.35 7.21
C VAL A 65 -0.07 -5.32 6.76
N LEU A 66 0.97 -4.82 6.10
CA LEU A 66 2.09 -5.63 5.64
C LEU A 66 2.89 -6.18 6.82
N GLU A 67 3.15 -5.36 7.85
CA GLU A 67 3.82 -5.78 9.07
C GLU A 67 3.07 -6.94 9.73
N LEU A 68 1.75 -6.80 9.91
CA LEU A 68 0.90 -7.86 10.48
C LEU A 68 0.93 -9.13 9.61
N THR A 69 0.74 -8.99 8.30
CA THR A 69 0.66 -10.14 7.39
C THR A 69 1.96 -10.93 7.34
N VAL A 70 3.10 -10.23 7.27
CA VAL A 70 4.43 -10.87 7.27
C VAL A 70 4.70 -11.51 8.63
N HIS A 71 4.31 -10.86 9.73
CA HIS A 71 4.43 -11.42 11.07
C HIS A 71 3.65 -12.74 11.20
N ASP A 72 2.40 -12.77 10.75
CA ASP A 72 1.56 -13.97 10.79
C ASP A 72 2.14 -15.11 9.94
N ILE A 73 2.60 -14.81 8.72
CA ILE A 73 3.27 -15.79 7.85
C ILE A 73 4.51 -16.35 8.55
N TYR A 74 5.32 -15.49 9.17
CA TYR A 74 6.53 -15.92 9.87
C TYR A 74 6.21 -16.81 11.09
N LEU A 75 5.22 -16.43 11.90
CA LEU A 75 4.78 -17.22 13.05
C LEU A 75 4.19 -18.59 12.67
N ILE A 76 3.45 -18.68 11.56
CA ILE A 76 2.84 -19.93 11.09
C ILE A 76 3.91 -20.87 10.52
N ASN A 77 4.91 -20.34 9.80
CA ASN A 77 5.95 -21.14 9.15
C ASN A 77 7.10 -21.53 10.09
N ILE A 78 7.18 -20.96 11.28
CA ILE A 78 8.08 -21.44 12.33
C ILE A 78 7.36 -22.56 13.08
N PRO A 79 7.86 -23.81 13.02
CA PRO A 79 7.30 -24.89 13.83
C PRO A 79 7.54 -24.55 15.29
N THR A 80 6.47 -24.10 15.95
CA THR A 80 6.26 -24.09 17.41
C THR A 80 7.55 -24.09 18.24
N CYS A 81 8.28 -22.99 18.21
CA CYS A 81 9.02 -22.59 19.39
C CYS A 81 8.36 -21.34 19.96
N GLN A 82 7.60 -21.59 21.04
CA GLN A 82 7.38 -20.66 22.15
C GLN A 82 6.19 -19.69 22.02
N LYS A 83 4.98 -20.25 22.10
CA LYS A 83 4.01 -19.69 23.04
C LYS A 83 4.56 -19.89 24.46
N GLY A 84 5.27 -18.87 24.94
CA GLY A 84 5.63 -18.59 26.33
C GLY A 84 5.96 -19.76 27.25
N ILE A 85 7.24 -20.10 27.40
CA ILE A 85 7.77 -20.75 28.60
C ILE A 85 9.17 -20.18 28.85
N TYR A 86 9.38 -19.58 30.02
CA TYR A 86 10.64 -19.34 30.72
C TYR A 86 11.96 -19.51 29.95
N LYS A 87 12.84 -18.50 30.07
CA LYS A 87 14.23 -18.39 29.56
C LYS A 87 15.18 -19.60 29.76
N ASN A 88 14.75 -20.74 30.30
CA ASN A 88 15.62 -21.87 30.67
C ASN A 88 15.30 -23.20 29.95
N ALA A 89 14.57 -23.20 28.84
CA ALA A 89 14.25 -24.43 28.11
C ALA A 89 14.84 -24.54 26.68
N CYS A 90 15.90 -23.79 26.36
CA CYS A 90 16.73 -24.11 25.19
C CYS A 90 17.80 -25.14 25.58
N HIS A 91 17.44 -26.43 25.64
CA HIS A 91 18.43 -27.51 25.70
C HIS A 91 18.22 -28.60 24.64
N TYR A 92 17.26 -28.43 23.73
CA TYR A 92 17.10 -29.37 22.61
C TYR A 92 16.72 -28.63 21.34
N CYS A 93 17.64 -27.81 20.85
CA CYS A 93 17.74 -27.45 19.44
C CYS A 93 19.20 -27.58 18.96
N MET A 94 19.86 -28.64 19.44
CA MET A 94 20.87 -29.49 18.80
C MET A 94 21.24 -30.58 19.80
#